data_AF-A0A257YEX1-F1
#
_entry.id   AF-A0A257YEX1-F1
#
_cell.length_a   1.000
_cell.length_b   1.000
_cell.length_c   1.000
_cell.angle_alpha   90.00
_cell.angle_beta   90.00
_cell.angle_gamma   90.00
#
_symmetry.space_group_name_H-M   'P 1'
#
loop_
_entity.id
_entity.type
_entity.pdbx_description
1 polymer ?
#
loop_
_entity_poly.entity_id
_entity_poly.type
_entity_poly.pdbx_seq_one_letter_code
_entity_poly.pdbx_strand_id
1 'polypeptide(L)'
;MASSLANVVVKVEPARAYRLAPWNPAFTAALAEQLFTQNARSDENSRPARLAKQALMQDPTAVTAAAVLGFQAQLRGDGAQADRYFAYATRLSRRELRPQIWAIEQAVSQGDIEGALDRYDVALRTSASAQDVLFPVLVAALNEPRIRRSVLRRMAAQPTWAEPFVAFVAASGIAPDAAIRFFREGRAFDLPVTDVMRASIVNTLLEQNRTLEAWGYYASYRPNAQRFRSRDPNFVGAAEGATPFDWTVPDQPGLSAGLLRTAEGGLLDFSVPSSIGGTVVTQLQVLTPGRYRLEGRSSGLEQSGQSPPFWLLACQDGRELGRVPVPNSSLAGGVFAGRFTVPQGCPAQILSLMARPTTSLTDTTGQIVRLQLVPARQGE
;
A
#
# COMPACT_ATOMS: atom_id res chain seq x y z
N MET A 1 -25.18 -24.77 31.35
CA MET A 1 -24.35 -25.09 30.16
C MET A 1 -24.90 -24.51 28.83
N ALA A 2 -26.19 -24.21 28.68
CA ALA A 2 -26.75 -23.62 27.44
C ALA A 2 -26.36 -22.16 27.17
N SER A 3 -25.98 -21.38 28.19
CA SER A 3 -25.71 -19.93 28.06
C SER A 3 -24.41 -19.61 27.31
N SER A 4 -23.32 -20.35 27.55
CA SER A 4 -22.03 -20.09 26.89
C SER A 4 -22.06 -20.44 25.40
N LEU A 5 -22.71 -21.55 25.02
CA LEU A 5 -22.88 -21.94 23.62
C LEU A 5 -23.79 -20.94 22.88
N ALA A 6 -24.88 -20.49 23.51
CA ALA A 6 -25.79 -19.51 22.92
C ALA A 6 -25.13 -18.13 22.71
N ASN A 7 -24.20 -17.72 23.58
CA ASN A 7 -23.39 -16.51 23.38
C ASN A 7 -22.38 -16.61 22.22
N VAL A 8 -21.96 -17.82 21.85
CA VAL A 8 -21.16 -18.05 20.63
C VAL A 8 -22.06 -18.07 19.40
N VAL A 9 -23.22 -18.73 19.50
CA VAL A 9 -24.19 -18.87 18.39
C VAL A 9 -24.86 -17.55 18.04
N VAL A 10 -25.10 -16.63 18.98
CA VAL A 10 -25.80 -15.35 18.69
C VAL A 10 -25.06 -14.50 17.64
N LYS A 11 -23.74 -14.62 17.52
CA LYS A 11 -22.97 -13.90 16.50
C LYS A 11 -23.19 -14.45 15.08
N VAL A 12 -23.68 -15.69 14.96
CA VAL A 12 -23.78 -16.43 13.68
C VAL A 12 -25.24 -16.70 13.32
N GLU A 13 -26.07 -17.08 14.29
CA GLU A 13 -27.50 -17.38 14.13
C GLU A 13 -28.38 -16.71 15.22
N PRO A 14 -28.54 -15.37 15.21
CA PRO A 14 -29.37 -14.67 16.20
C PRO A 14 -30.81 -15.20 16.30
N ALA A 15 -31.42 -15.58 15.17
CA ALA A 15 -32.77 -16.16 15.14
C ALA A 15 -32.88 -17.51 15.89
N ARG A 16 -31.83 -18.33 15.89
CA ARG A 16 -31.81 -19.59 16.64
C ARG A 16 -31.60 -19.33 18.12
N ALA A 17 -30.69 -18.43 18.48
CA ALA A 17 -30.48 -18.02 19.87
C ALA A 17 -31.75 -17.44 20.51
N TYR A 18 -32.47 -16.57 19.79
CA TYR A 18 -33.74 -16.01 20.25
C TYR A 18 -34.80 -17.08 20.48
N ARG A 19 -34.94 -18.09 19.58
CA ARG A 19 -35.90 -19.18 19.78
C ARG A 19 -35.62 -20.01 21.04
N LEU A 20 -34.34 -20.14 21.42
CA LEU A 20 -33.93 -20.90 22.60
C LEU A 20 -34.15 -20.13 23.91
N ALA A 21 -33.98 -18.81 23.90
CA ALA A 21 -34.25 -17.96 25.07
C ALA A 21 -34.80 -16.57 24.66
N PRO A 22 -36.11 -16.47 24.35
CA PRO A 22 -36.74 -15.20 23.95
C PRO A 22 -36.75 -14.11 25.02
N TRP A 23 -36.51 -14.49 26.28
CA TRP A 23 -36.39 -13.57 27.41
C TRP A 23 -34.99 -12.98 27.57
N ASN A 24 -33.98 -13.49 26.84
CA ASN A 24 -32.62 -12.97 26.92
C ASN A 24 -32.50 -11.68 26.08
N PRO A 25 -32.21 -10.52 26.71
CA PRO A 25 -32.18 -9.23 26.02
C PRO A 25 -31.15 -9.18 24.88
N ALA A 26 -29.99 -9.83 25.05
CA ALA A 26 -28.95 -9.84 24.03
C ALA A 26 -29.39 -10.59 22.77
N PHE A 27 -30.14 -11.70 22.92
CA PHE A 27 -30.65 -12.46 21.79
C PHE A 27 -31.80 -11.73 21.08
N THR A 28 -32.67 -11.06 21.83
CA THR A 28 -33.72 -10.20 21.28
C THR A 28 -33.12 -9.04 20.48
N ALA A 29 -32.11 -8.36 21.04
CA ALA A 29 -31.43 -7.25 20.36
C ALA A 29 -30.69 -7.69 19.10
N ALA A 30 -29.96 -8.81 19.16
CA ALA A 30 -29.25 -9.35 18.00
C ALA A 30 -30.21 -9.79 16.88
N LEU A 31 -31.37 -10.37 17.22
CA LEU A 31 -32.39 -10.68 16.22
C LEU A 31 -33.01 -9.40 15.63
N ALA A 32 -33.25 -8.37 16.44
CA ALA A 32 -33.73 -7.08 15.96
C ALA A 32 -32.76 -6.48 14.93
N GLU A 33 -31.46 -6.48 15.25
CA GLU A 33 -30.39 -6.04 14.36
C GLU A 33 -30.34 -6.88 13.07
N GLN A 34 -30.36 -8.21 13.18
CA GLN A 34 -30.30 -9.09 12.03
C GLN A 34 -31.45 -8.80 11.06
N LEU A 35 -32.68 -8.72 11.57
CA LEU A 35 -33.86 -8.47 10.76
C LEU A 35 -33.85 -7.05 10.16
N PHE A 36 -33.36 -6.06 10.91
CA PHE A 36 -33.20 -4.70 10.38
C PHE A 36 -32.18 -4.66 9.24
N THR A 37 -31.03 -5.32 9.40
CA THR A 37 -29.96 -5.36 8.38
C THR A 37 -30.41 -6.09 7.12
N GLN A 38 -31.22 -7.15 7.26
CA GLN A 38 -31.77 -7.90 6.12
C GLN A 38 -32.84 -7.12 5.35
N ASN A 39 -33.66 -6.32 6.03
CA ASN A 39 -34.71 -5.53 5.40
C ASN A 39 -34.99 -4.26 6.21
N ALA A 40 -34.21 -3.23 5.94
CA ALA A 40 -34.31 -1.96 6.62
C ALA A 40 -35.64 -1.28 6.30
N ARG A 41 -36.45 -1.01 7.32
CA ARG A 41 -37.76 -0.37 7.20
C ARG A 41 -37.88 0.79 8.18
N SER A 42 -38.44 1.89 7.69
CA SER A 42 -38.75 3.09 8.49
C SER A 42 -39.94 2.89 9.43
N ASP A 43 -40.81 1.92 9.16
CA ASP A 43 -42.01 1.61 9.96
C ASP A 43 -41.67 1.36 11.44
N GLU A 44 -42.22 2.21 12.32
CA GLU A 44 -42.04 2.16 13.77
C GLU A 44 -42.64 0.91 14.41
N ASN A 45 -43.59 0.27 13.74
CA ASN A 45 -44.21 -0.98 14.14
C ASN A 45 -43.66 -2.18 13.37
N SER A 46 -42.55 -2.02 12.65
CA SER A 46 -41.88 -3.16 12.03
C SER A 46 -41.42 -4.17 13.08
N ARG A 47 -41.28 -5.43 12.67
CA ARG A 47 -40.79 -6.50 13.56
C ARG A 47 -39.45 -6.16 14.24
N PRO A 48 -38.43 -5.60 13.54
CA PRO A 48 -37.20 -5.14 14.18
C PRO A 48 -37.43 -4.08 15.27
N ALA A 49 -38.31 -3.09 15.01
CA ALA A 49 -38.59 -2.03 15.98
C ALA A 49 -39.21 -2.60 17.26
N ARG A 50 -40.20 -3.49 17.12
CA ARG A 50 -40.85 -4.13 18.29
C ARG A 50 -39.85 -4.96 19.10
N LEU A 51 -38.99 -5.73 18.44
CA LEU A 51 -37.95 -6.52 19.12
C LEU A 51 -36.92 -5.61 19.80
N ALA A 52 -36.52 -4.51 19.17
CA ALA A 52 -35.59 -3.56 19.78
C ALA A 52 -36.21 -2.87 21.01
N LYS A 53 -37.48 -2.41 20.91
CA LYS A 53 -38.23 -1.88 22.07
C LYS A 53 -38.34 -2.92 23.19
N GLN A 54 -38.64 -4.18 22.84
CA GLN A 54 -38.69 -5.28 23.81
C GLN A 54 -37.33 -5.52 24.48
N ALA A 55 -36.24 -5.53 23.71
CA ALA A 55 -34.90 -5.72 24.26
C ALA A 55 -34.52 -4.61 25.25
N LEU A 56 -34.86 -3.35 24.97
CA LEU A 56 -34.62 -2.23 25.90
C LEU A 56 -35.49 -2.29 27.16
N MET A 57 -36.71 -2.82 27.06
CA MET A 57 -37.56 -3.09 28.24
C MET A 57 -37.04 -4.26 29.07
N GLN A 58 -36.44 -5.28 28.42
CA GLN A 58 -35.79 -6.41 29.09
C GLN A 58 -34.49 -5.98 29.79
N ASP A 59 -33.72 -5.10 29.15
CA ASP A 59 -32.46 -4.56 29.66
C ASP A 59 -32.18 -3.17 29.06
N PRO A 60 -32.22 -2.10 29.89
CA PRO A 60 -31.89 -0.75 29.44
C PRO A 60 -30.48 -0.63 28.83
N THR A 61 -29.56 -1.53 29.14
CA THR A 61 -28.19 -1.53 28.62
C THR A 61 -28.04 -2.24 27.27
N ALA A 62 -29.14 -2.69 26.63
CA ALA A 62 -29.15 -3.29 25.30
C ALA A 62 -28.83 -2.27 24.18
N VAL A 63 -27.55 -1.85 24.08
CA VAL A 63 -27.09 -0.79 23.18
C VAL A 63 -27.40 -1.09 21.70
N THR A 64 -27.26 -2.34 21.28
CA THR A 64 -27.63 -2.81 19.93
C THR A 64 -29.09 -2.47 19.58
N ALA A 65 -30.01 -2.62 20.54
CA ALA A 65 -31.41 -2.33 20.33
C ALA A 65 -31.67 -0.83 20.20
N ALA A 66 -31.00 -0.01 21.02
CA ALA A 66 -31.04 1.45 20.86
C ALA A 66 -30.51 1.88 19.48
N ALA A 67 -29.42 1.28 18.99
CA ALA A 67 -28.88 1.57 17.66
C ALA A 67 -29.89 1.26 16.55
N VAL A 68 -30.59 0.11 16.61
CA VAL A 68 -31.65 -0.24 15.64
C VAL A 68 -32.75 0.81 15.63
N LEU A 69 -33.24 1.24 16.81
CA LEU A 69 -34.27 2.29 16.88
C LEU A 69 -33.77 3.64 16.34
N GLY A 70 -32.49 3.96 16.56
CA GLY A 70 -31.83 5.14 15.99
C GLY A 70 -31.84 5.13 14.46
N PHE A 71 -31.40 4.05 13.83
CA PHE A 71 -31.44 3.93 12.37
C PHE A 71 -32.87 3.96 11.81
N GLN A 72 -33.83 3.38 12.52
CA GLN A 72 -35.23 3.45 12.08
C GLN A 72 -35.78 4.87 12.14
N ALA A 73 -35.44 5.64 13.17
CA ALA A 73 -35.77 7.06 13.24
C ALA A 73 -35.12 7.86 12.10
N GLN A 74 -33.86 7.56 11.78
CA GLN A 74 -33.16 8.14 10.64
C GLN A 74 -33.88 7.84 9.31
N LEU A 75 -34.30 6.60 9.07
CA LEU A 75 -35.05 6.23 7.86
C LEU A 75 -36.42 6.91 7.75
N ARG A 76 -36.98 7.41 8.86
CA ARG A 76 -38.20 8.23 8.87
C ARG A 76 -37.92 9.72 8.63
N GLY A 77 -36.66 10.14 8.62
CA GLY A 77 -36.27 11.56 8.64
C GLY A 77 -36.43 12.22 10.00
N ASP A 78 -36.65 11.46 11.08
CA ASP A 78 -36.74 11.98 12.44
C ASP A 78 -35.35 12.06 13.09
N GLY A 79 -34.59 13.10 12.70
CA GLY A 79 -33.24 13.33 13.18
C GLY A 79 -33.15 13.50 14.70
N ALA A 80 -34.12 14.19 15.31
CA ALA A 80 -34.12 14.43 16.75
C ALA A 80 -34.28 13.13 17.55
N GLN A 81 -35.16 12.22 17.11
CA GLN A 81 -35.33 10.92 17.74
C GLN A 81 -34.12 10.00 17.47
N ALA A 82 -33.56 10.03 16.26
CA ALA A 82 -32.33 9.30 15.94
C ALA A 82 -31.19 9.72 16.86
N ASP A 83 -30.96 11.03 17.01
CA ASP A 83 -29.93 11.59 17.88
C ASP A 83 -30.11 11.18 19.35
N ARG A 84 -31.34 11.14 19.85
CA ARG A 84 -31.63 10.65 21.21
C ARG A 84 -31.21 9.19 21.39
N TYR A 85 -31.57 8.32 20.44
CA TYR A 85 -31.22 6.89 20.53
C TYR A 85 -29.72 6.66 20.41
N PHE A 86 -29.04 7.35 19.49
CA PHE A 86 -27.60 7.21 19.34
C PHE A 86 -26.81 7.86 20.48
N ALA A 87 -27.26 8.99 21.03
CA ALA A 87 -26.68 9.59 22.24
C ALA A 87 -26.85 8.66 23.45
N TYR A 88 -28.01 8.00 23.57
CA TYR A 88 -28.23 6.99 24.60
C TYR A 88 -27.26 5.81 24.43
N ALA A 89 -27.16 5.28 23.21
CA ALA A 89 -26.29 4.16 22.89
C ALA A 89 -24.80 4.46 23.14
N THR A 90 -24.30 5.63 22.71
CA THR A 90 -22.90 6.04 22.87
C THR A 90 -22.51 6.34 24.32
N ARG A 91 -23.46 6.78 25.17
CA ARG A 91 -23.23 6.93 26.62
C ARG A 91 -23.03 5.58 27.32
N LEU A 92 -23.67 4.53 26.83
CA LEU A 92 -23.63 3.19 27.43
C LEU A 92 -22.48 2.33 26.91
N SER A 93 -22.11 2.45 25.63
CA SER A 93 -21.01 1.68 25.05
C SER A 93 -20.17 2.49 24.08
N ARG A 94 -18.85 2.43 24.32
CA ARG A 94 -17.83 2.91 23.38
C ARG A 94 -17.51 1.90 22.28
N ARG A 95 -17.78 0.61 22.52
CA ARG A 95 -17.41 -0.52 21.64
C ARG A 95 -18.43 -0.79 20.52
N GLU A 96 -19.66 -0.32 20.69
CA GLU A 96 -20.67 -0.47 19.65
C GLU A 96 -20.40 0.50 18.51
N LEU A 97 -19.88 -0.03 17.40
CA LEU A 97 -19.37 0.76 16.27
C LEU A 97 -20.45 1.60 15.59
N ARG A 98 -21.65 1.07 15.39
CA ARG A 98 -22.72 1.74 14.64
C ARG A 98 -23.14 3.09 15.23
N PRO A 99 -23.44 3.21 16.54
CA PRO A 99 -23.63 4.51 17.18
C PRO A 99 -22.42 5.45 17.04
N GLN A 100 -21.19 4.93 17.05
CA GLN A 100 -19.99 5.75 16.82
C GLN A 100 -19.92 6.28 15.39
N ILE A 101 -20.28 5.47 14.38
CA ILE A 101 -20.34 5.90 12.98
C ILE A 101 -21.38 7.01 12.79
N TRP A 102 -22.59 6.84 13.31
CA TRP A 102 -23.61 7.90 13.27
C TRP A 102 -23.09 9.20 13.90
N ALA A 103 -22.44 9.06 15.04
CA ALA A 103 -21.88 10.19 15.75
C ALA A 103 -20.78 10.87 14.88
N ILE A 104 -19.92 10.11 14.19
CA ILE A 104 -18.95 10.68 13.24
C ILE A 104 -19.67 11.45 12.14
N GLU A 105 -20.69 10.86 11.50
CA GLU A 105 -21.45 11.49 10.41
C GLU A 105 -22.13 12.80 10.85
N GLN A 106 -22.70 12.82 12.05
CA GLN A 106 -23.32 14.04 12.58
C GLN A 106 -22.32 15.16 12.87
N ALA A 107 -21.12 14.82 13.37
CA ALA A 107 -20.09 15.84 13.56
C ALA A 107 -19.62 16.39 12.20
N VAL A 108 -19.46 15.52 11.20
CA VAL A 108 -19.11 15.91 9.83
C VAL A 108 -20.19 16.81 9.21
N SER A 109 -21.48 16.49 9.36
CA SER A 109 -22.59 17.28 8.80
C SER A 109 -22.67 18.70 9.39
N GLN A 110 -22.19 18.87 10.63
CA GLN A 110 -22.12 20.14 11.34
C GLN A 110 -20.81 20.91 11.09
N GLY A 111 -19.87 20.33 10.32
CA GLY A 111 -18.54 20.91 10.11
C GLY A 111 -17.62 20.82 11.33
N ASP A 112 -17.97 20.02 12.34
CA ASP A 112 -17.18 19.81 13.55
C ASP A 112 -16.09 18.74 13.33
N ILE A 113 -14.95 19.20 12.81
CA ILE A 113 -13.79 18.33 12.51
C ILE A 113 -13.24 17.69 13.80
N GLU A 114 -13.12 18.44 14.89
CA GLU A 114 -12.51 17.92 16.12
C GLU A 114 -13.44 16.91 16.80
N GLY A 115 -14.74 17.19 16.87
CA GLY A 115 -15.73 16.25 17.40
C GLY A 115 -15.85 14.98 16.55
N ALA A 116 -15.71 15.08 15.22
CA ALA A 116 -15.63 13.92 14.35
C ALA A 116 -14.39 13.07 14.68
N LEU A 117 -13.20 13.69 14.75
CA LEU A 117 -11.95 12.99 15.01
C LEU A 117 -11.85 12.40 16.44
N ASP A 118 -12.50 13.01 17.43
CA ASP A 118 -12.67 12.42 18.76
C ASP A 118 -13.43 11.08 18.68
N ARG A 119 -14.50 11.05 17.88
CA ARG A 119 -15.32 9.84 17.69
C ARG A 119 -14.59 8.78 16.86
N TYR A 120 -13.79 9.19 15.87
CA TYR A 120 -12.86 8.28 15.18
C TYR A 120 -11.89 7.63 16.18
N ASP A 121 -11.27 8.40 17.06
CA ASP A 121 -10.31 7.87 18.03
C ASP A 121 -10.97 6.83 18.97
N VAL A 122 -12.18 7.12 19.47
CA VAL A 122 -12.93 6.17 20.30
C VAL A 122 -13.25 4.89 19.52
N ALA A 123 -13.77 5.00 18.30
CA ALA A 123 -14.13 3.84 17.48
C ALA A 123 -12.91 2.97 17.16
N LEU A 124 -11.82 3.58 16.71
CA LEU A 124 -10.60 2.88 16.30
C LEU A 124 -9.85 2.23 17.47
N ARG A 125 -9.96 2.79 18.69
CA ARG A 125 -9.40 2.19 19.91
C ARG A 125 -10.21 1.01 20.43
N THR A 126 -11.49 0.91 20.08
CA THR A 126 -12.42 -0.02 20.74
C THR A 126 -12.99 -1.11 19.83
N SER A 127 -12.84 -0.97 18.52
CA SER A 127 -13.30 -1.97 17.55
C SER A 127 -12.31 -2.15 16.40
N ALA A 128 -11.89 -3.40 16.18
CA ALA A 128 -11.06 -3.75 15.01
C ALA A 128 -11.83 -3.55 13.70
N SER A 129 -13.13 -3.88 13.65
CA SER A 129 -13.95 -3.67 12.46
C SER A 129 -14.17 -2.19 12.12
N ALA A 130 -13.86 -1.28 13.05
CA ALA A 130 -13.85 0.15 12.75
C ALA A 130 -12.75 0.49 11.75
N GLN A 131 -11.60 -0.19 11.80
CA GLN A 131 -10.46 0.10 10.92
C GLN A 131 -10.85 -0.13 9.46
N ASP A 132 -11.49 -1.25 9.15
CA ASP A 132 -11.92 -1.62 7.79
C ASP A 132 -12.88 -0.59 7.18
N VAL A 133 -13.74 0.02 8.00
CA VAL A 133 -14.75 0.99 7.56
C VAL A 133 -14.18 2.42 7.53
N LEU A 134 -13.43 2.80 8.56
CA LEU A 134 -13.06 4.19 8.81
C LEU A 134 -11.71 4.58 8.19
N PHE A 135 -10.75 3.66 8.03
CA PHE A 135 -9.46 4.00 7.44
C PHE A 135 -9.57 4.52 6.00
N PRO A 136 -10.33 3.89 5.08
CA PRO A 136 -10.46 4.40 3.72
C PRO A 136 -10.97 5.86 3.67
N VAL A 137 -11.98 6.15 4.51
CA VAL A 137 -12.60 7.48 4.60
C VAL A 137 -11.62 8.50 5.18
N LEU A 138 -10.90 8.13 6.24
CA LEU A 138 -9.92 9.00 6.88
C LEU A 138 -8.74 9.29 5.95
N VAL A 139 -8.26 8.31 5.18
CA VAL A 139 -7.21 8.51 4.16
C VAL A 139 -7.65 9.51 3.10
N ALA A 140 -8.87 9.37 2.56
CA ALA A 140 -9.40 10.33 1.59
C ALA A 140 -9.48 11.75 2.18
N ALA A 141 -9.85 11.86 3.45
CA ALA A 141 -9.96 13.12 4.18
C ALA A 141 -8.60 13.80 4.46
N LEU A 142 -7.47 13.06 4.40
CA LEU A 142 -6.13 13.64 4.57
C LEU A 142 -5.76 14.66 3.47
N ASN A 143 -6.54 14.75 2.39
CA ASN A 143 -6.40 15.83 1.42
C ASN A 143 -6.60 17.22 2.06
N GLU A 144 -7.50 17.33 3.03
CA GLU A 144 -7.77 18.57 3.76
C GLU A 144 -6.64 18.85 4.78
N PRO A 145 -5.90 19.97 4.64
CA PRO A 145 -4.79 20.30 5.54
C PRO A 145 -5.19 20.37 7.02
N ARG A 146 -6.40 20.85 7.34
CA ARG A 146 -6.88 20.92 8.72
C ARG A 146 -7.03 19.52 9.33
N ILE A 147 -7.67 18.59 8.61
CA ILE A 147 -7.86 17.20 9.04
C ILE A 147 -6.49 16.52 9.21
N ARG A 148 -5.60 16.64 8.23
CA ARG A 148 -4.27 16.04 8.27
C ARG A 148 -3.48 16.46 9.51
N ARG A 149 -3.49 17.75 9.84
CA ARG A 149 -2.82 18.28 11.04
C ARG A 149 -3.47 17.78 12.33
N SER A 150 -4.81 17.71 12.39
CA SER A 150 -5.52 17.20 13.55
C SER A 150 -5.28 15.70 13.79
N VAL A 151 -5.23 14.89 12.73
CA VAL A 151 -4.87 13.46 12.80
C VAL A 151 -3.45 13.29 13.33
N LEU A 152 -2.47 14.02 12.79
CA LEU A 152 -1.08 13.96 13.25
C LEU A 152 -0.93 14.33 14.74
N ARG A 153 -1.61 15.39 15.20
CA ARG A 153 -1.61 15.75 16.63
C ARG A 153 -2.16 14.63 17.52
N ARG A 154 -3.22 13.95 17.10
CA ARG A 154 -3.82 12.84 17.86
C ARG A 154 -2.88 11.64 17.92
N MET A 155 -2.17 11.38 16.83
CA MET A 155 -1.19 10.28 16.76
C MET A 155 0.04 10.52 17.63
N ALA A 156 0.35 11.77 17.99
CA ALA A 156 1.43 12.07 18.93
C ALA A 156 1.20 11.44 20.33
N ALA A 157 -0.06 11.13 20.69
CA ALA A 157 -0.39 10.38 21.90
C ALA A 157 -0.26 8.84 21.73
N GLN A 158 0.27 8.39 20.59
CA GLN A 158 0.50 6.97 20.24
C GLN A 158 -0.71 6.07 20.50
N PRO A 159 -1.90 6.38 19.94
CA PRO A 159 -3.05 5.49 20.05
C PRO A 159 -2.77 4.16 19.35
N THR A 160 -3.41 3.08 19.80
CA THR A 160 -3.22 1.72 19.27
C THR A 160 -3.52 1.58 17.76
N TRP A 161 -4.30 2.50 17.19
CA TRP A 161 -4.60 2.52 15.76
C TRP A 161 -3.58 3.30 14.92
N ALA A 162 -2.65 4.05 15.52
CA ALA A 162 -1.74 4.93 14.79
C ALA A 162 -0.85 4.15 13.82
N GLU A 163 -0.12 3.15 14.29
CA GLU A 163 0.76 2.34 13.44
C GLU A 163 -0.01 1.61 12.31
N PRO A 164 -1.12 0.89 12.60
CA PRO A 164 -1.98 0.33 11.53
C PRO A 164 -2.44 1.37 10.52
N PHE A 165 -2.78 2.58 10.96
CA PHE A 165 -3.21 3.64 10.08
C PHE A 165 -2.08 4.17 9.19
N VAL A 166 -0.85 4.34 9.69
CA VAL A 166 0.31 4.72 8.85
C VAL A 166 0.58 3.66 7.79
N ALA A 167 0.55 2.39 8.17
CA ALA A 167 0.73 1.28 7.24
C ALA A 167 -0.38 1.27 6.18
N PHE A 168 -1.64 1.50 6.58
CA PHE A 168 -2.77 1.58 5.66
C PHE A 168 -2.66 2.78 4.70
N VAL A 169 -2.24 3.96 5.19
CA VAL A 169 -1.99 5.14 4.35
C VAL A 169 -0.96 4.83 3.25
N ALA A 170 0.10 4.09 3.59
CA ALA A 170 1.13 3.69 2.63
C ALA A 170 0.62 2.72 1.55
N ALA A 171 -0.20 1.75 1.94
CA ALA A 171 -0.56 0.61 1.09
C ALA A 171 -1.90 0.77 0.34
N SER A 172 -2.79 1.66 0.79
CA SER A 172 -4.17 1.73 0.28
C SER A 172 -4.32 2.26 -1.15
N GLY A 173 -3.40 3.11 -1.60
CA GLY A 173 -3.46 3.77 -2.91
C GLY A 173 -4.61 4.77 -3.13
N ILE A 174 -5.44 5.04 -2.11
CA ILE A 174 -6.65 5.87 -2.21
C ILE A 174 -6.33 7.33 -2.54
N ALA A 175 -5.33 7.90 -1.87
CA ALA A 175 -4.96 9.30 -2.03
C ALA A 175 -3.43 9.46 -1.90
N PRO A 176 -2.64 9.03 -2.90
CA PRO A 176 -1.18 8.99 -2.80
C PRO A 176 -0.58 10.38 -2.54
N ASP A 177 -1.16 11.44 -3.09
CA ASP A 177 -0.72 12.81 -2.84
C ASP A 177 -0.95 13.25 -1.38
N ALA A 178 -2.08 12.84 -0.80
CA ALA A 178 -2.36 13.08 0.61
C ALA A 178 -1.41 12.28 1.50
N ALA A 179 -1.11 11.03 1.13
CA ALA A 179 -0.15 10.18 1.83
C ALA A 179 1.26 10.80 1.84
N ILE A 180 1.73 11.31 0.69
CA ILE A 180 3.03 12.02 0.60
C ILE A 180 3.05 13.24 1.53
N ARG A 181 2.00 14.07 1.49
CA ARG A 181 1.90 15.26 2.37
C ARG A 181 1.85 14.85 3.84
N PHE A 182 1.11 13.80 4.17
CA PHE A 182 0.97 13.26 5.53
C PHE A 182 2.32 12.75 6.06
N PHE A 183 3.08 11.99 5.28
CA PHE A 183 4.41 11.52 5.69
C PHE A 183 5.43 12.63 5.81
N ARG A 184 5.33 13.67 4.96
CA ARG A 184 6.20 14.84 5.05
C ARG A 184 5.92 15.65 6.31
N GLU A 185 4.65 15.96 6.57
CA GLU A 185 4.23 16.73 7.76
C GLU A 185 4.41 15.92 9.06
N GLY A 186 4.21 14.60 8.99
CA GLY A 186 4.41 13.68 10.12
C GLY A 186 5.84 13.61 10.63
N ARG A 187 6.84 14.06 9.85
CA ARG A 187 8.23 14.19 10.35
C ARG A 187 8.33 15.11 11.57
N ALA A 188 7.47 16.13 11.66
CA ALA A 188 7.43 17.03 12.82
C ALA A 188 6.76 16.42 14.06
N PHE A 189 6.17 15.23 13.92
CA PHE A 189 5.45 14.48 14.95
C PHE A 189 6.10 13.11 15.22
N ASP A 190 7.35 12.92 14.79
CA ASP A 190 8.09 11.65 14.93
C ASP A 190 7.33 10.43 14.37
N LEU A 191 6.57 10.62 13.30
CA LEU A 191 5.78 9.55 12.67
C LEU A 191 6.71 8.45 12.14
N PRO A 192 6.56 7.18 12.57
CA PRO A 192 7.42 6.09 12.13
C PRO A 192 7.08 5.70 10.69
N VAL A 193 7.81 6.25 9.72
CA VAL A 193 7.64 5.96 8.30
C VAL A 193 8.87 5.21 7.79
N THR A 194 8.70 3.92 7.52
CA THR A 194 9.75 3.03 7.01
C THR A 194 9.97 3.18 5.51
N ASP A 195 11.12 2.72 5.00
CA ASP A 195 11.40 2.72 3.56
C ASP A 195 10.42 1.83 2.78
N VAL A 196 9.93 0.74 3.37
CA VAL A 196 8.87 -0.11 2.79
C VAL A 196 7.59 0.69 2.55
N MET A 197 7.15 1.48 3.54
CA MET A 197 5.96 2.34 3.40
C MET A 197 6.16 3.41 2.30
N ARG A 198 7.37 3.96 2.18
CA ARG A 198 7.68 4.92 1.10
C ARG A 198 7.67 4.23 -0.26
N ALA A 199 8.22 3.03 -0.35
CA ALA A 199 8.23 2.23 -1.58
C ALA A 199 6.81 1.89 -2.05
N SER A 200 5.88 1.57 -1.14
CA SER A 200 4.47 1.32 -1.48
C SER A 200 3.84 2.50 -2.23
N ILE A 201 4.07 3.74 -1.76
CA ILE A 201 3.55 4.94 -2.44
C ILE A 201 4.20 5.12 -3.81
N VAL A 202 5.51 4.86 -3.95
CA VAL A 202 6.20 4.90 -5.26
C VAL A 202 5.56 3.91 -6.22
N ASN A 203 5.33 2.66 -5.78
CA ASN A 203 4.73 1.62 -6.61
C ASN A 203 3.30 1.99 -7.03
N THR A 204 2.47 2.49 -6.11
CA THR A 204 1.13 3.01 -6.43
C THR A 204 1.18 4.11 -7.51
N LEU A 205 2.10 5.07 -7.39
CA LEU A 205 2.23 6.13 -8.39
C LEU A 205 2.65 5.58 -9.76
N LEU A 206 3.52 4.57 -9.80
CA LEU A 206 3.92 3.90 -11.04
C LEU A 206 2.76 3.12 -11.67
N GLU A 207 1.98 2.39 -10.88
CA GLU A 207 0.76 1.69 -11.34
C GLU A 207 -0.28 2.65 -11.93
N GLN A 208 -0.33 3.89 -11.42
CA GLN A 208 -1.18 4.97 -11.93
C GLN A 208 -0.57 5.72 -13.13
N ASN A 209 0.54 5.25 -13.70
CA ASN A 209 1.29 5.92 -14.79
C ASN A 209 1.83 7.32 -14.44
N ARG A 210 1.98 7.64 -13.15
CA ARG A 210 2.47 8.94 -12.63
C ARG A 210 3.99 8.92 -12.42
N THR A 211 4.74 8.46 -13.42
CA THR A 211 6.17 8.14 -13.29
C THR A 211 7.05 9.27 -12.80
N LEU A 212 6.81 10.51 -13.27
CA LEU A 212 7.61 11.66 -12.85
C LEU A 212 7.34 12.09 -11.40
N GLU A 213 6.11 11.90 -10.92
CA GLU A 213 5.73 12.19 -9.54
C GLU A 213 6.28 11.10 -8.61
N ALA A 214 6.23 9.83 -9.03
CA ALA A 214 6.87 8.71 -8.37
C ALA A 214 8.38 8.98 -8.19
N TRP A 215 9.04 9.45 -9.25
CA TRP A 215 10.45 9.85 -9.19
C TRP A 215 10.69 10.99 -8.19
N GLY A 216 9.86 12.03 -8.23
CA GLY A 216 9.97 13.16 -7.31
C GLY A 216 9.87 12.74 -5.85
N TYR A 217 8.94 11.83 -5.55
CA TYR A 217 8.81 11.28 -4.21
C TYR A 217 9.98 10.35 -3.83
N TYR A 218 10.38 9.43 -4.71
CA TYR A 218 11.55 8.56 -4.52
C TYR A 218 12.83 9.36 -4.20
N ALA A 219 13.12 10.39 -4.99
CA ALA A 219 14.30 11.24 -4.80
C ALA A 219 14.26 12.04 -3.48
N SER A 220 13.08 12.27 -2.89
CA SER A 220 12.94 12.99 -1.63
C SER A 220 13.43 12.22 -0.39
N TYR A 221 13.57 10.89 -0.49
CA TYR A 221 14.06 10.04 0.59
C TYR A 221 15.26 9.17 0.19
N ARG A 222 15.69 9.22 -1.08
CA ARG A 222 16.93 8.62 -1.58
C ARG A 222 17.89 9.74 -2.02
N PRO A 223 18.69 10.33 -1.11
CA PRO A 223 19.47 11.55 -1.38
C PRO A 223 20.50 11.42 -2.52
N ASN A 224 20.97 10.20 -2.80
CA ASN A 224 21.92 9.95 -3.89
C ASN A 224 21.25 9.69 -5.24
N ALA A 225 19.92 9.69 -5.32
CA ALA A 225 19.18 9.46 -6.55
C ALA A 225 19.27 10.69 -7.46
N GLN A 226 19.92 10.53 -8.61
CA GLN A 226 20.07 11.58 -9.61
C GLN A 226 19.38 11.16 -10.90
N ARG A 227 18.55 12.07 -11.45
CA ARG A 227 17.67 11.78 -12.58
C ARG A 227 18.42 11.43 -13.88
N PHE A 228 19.63 11.95 -14.03
CA PHE A 228 20.42 11.89 -15.27
C PHE A 228 21.41 10.72 -15.30
N ARG A 229 21.33 9.78 -14.35
CA ARG A 229 22.18 8.59 -14.30
C ARG A 229 21.45 7.37 -13.73
N SER A 230 21.95 6.17 -14.01
CA SER A 230 21.53 4.97 -13.28
C SER A 230 21.95 5.06 -11.80
N ARG A 231 21.17 4.42 -10.92
CA ARG A 231 21.44 4.38 -9.48
C ARG A 231 22.19 3.10 -9.12
N ASP A 232 22.85 3.14 -7.97
CA ASP A 232 23.56 2.02 -7.36
C ASP A 232 24.51 1.31 -8.32
N PRO A 233 25.61 1.96 -8.72
CA PRO A 233 26.50 1.42 -9.74
C PRO A 233 27.26 0.17 -9.32
N ASN A 234 27.29 -0.14 -8.02
CA ASN A 234 27.99 -1.29 -7.45
C ASN A 234 27.01 -2.31 -6.86
N PHE A 235 25.73 -2.31 -7.27
CA PHE A 235 24.74 -3.32 -6.90
C PHE A 235 24.66 -3.63 -5.39
N VAL A 236 24.84 -2.62 -4.54
CA VAL A 236 24.78 -2.79 -3.07
C VAL A 236 23.37 -3.20 -2.62
N GLY A 237 22.37 -2.81 -3.41
CA GLY A 237 20.96 -3.09 -3.19
C GLY A 237 20.34 -2.19 -2.11
N ALA A 238 19.06 -1.87 -2.29
CA ALA A 238 18.28 -1.26 -1.23
C ALA A 238 18.11 -2.27 -0.08
N ALA A 239 18.38 -1.86 1.17
CA ALA A 239 18.27 -2.75 2.32
C ALA A 239 16.83 -3.28 2.50
N GLU A 240 15.85 -2.38 2.41
CA GLU A 240 14.41 -2.67 2.40
C GLU A 240 13.69 -1.63 1.53
N GLY A 241 12.49 -1.95 1.06
CA GLY A 241 11.68 -1.04 0.25
C GLY A 241 12.32 -0.71 -1.10
N ALA A 242 12.82 -1.73 -1.81
CA ALA A 242 13.23 -1.58 -3.20
C ALA A 242 12.02 -1.19 -4.05
N THR A 243 12.22 -0.22 -4.92
CA THR A 243 11.24 0.24 -5.91
C THR A 243 11.75 -0.10 -7.32
N PRO A 244 10.93 0.03 -8.37
CA PRO A 244 11.40 -0.08 -9.74
C PRO A 244 12.53 0.91 -10.10
N PHE A 245 12.74 1.99 -9.34
CA PHE A 245 13.89 2.89 -9.52
C PHE A 245 15.19 2.34 -8.92
N ASP A 246 15.12 1.30 -8.10
CA ASP A 246 16.27 0.53 -7.61
C ASP A 246 16.53 -0.67 -8.54
N TRP A 247 17.65 -1.37 -8.37
CA TRP A 247 17.85 -2.64 -9.08
C TRP A 247 16.86 -3.68 -8.55
N THR A 248 16.07 -4.25 -9.45
CA THR A 248 15.14 -5.34 -9.14
C THR A 248 15.42 -6.54 -10.03
N VAL A 249 15.37 -7.72 -9.43
CA VAL A 249 15.48 -9.00 -10.15
C VAL A 249 14.05 -9.49 -10.41
N PRO A 250 13.60 -9.59 -11.67
CA PRO A 250 12.29 -10.14 -11.97
C PRO A 250 12.21 -11.62 -11.57
N ASP A 251 11.07 -12.05 -11.03
CA ASP A 251 10.81 -13.46 -10.77
C ASP A 251 10.51 -14.17 -12.10
N GLN A 252 11.45 -14.99 -12.57
CA GLN A 252 11.34 -15.73 -13.84
C GLN A 252 11.70 -17.21 -13.62
N PRO A 253 10.78 -18.15 -13.92
CA PRO A 253 11.07 -19.58 -13.78
C PRO A 253 12.30 -20.01 -14.57
N GLY A 254 13.25 -20.66 -13.89
CA GLY A 254 14.45 -21.24 -14.49
C GLY A 254 15.64 -20.28 -14.61
N LEU A 255 15.46 -18.97 -14.41
CA LEU A 255 16.56 -17.99 -14.35
C LEU A 255 16.90 -17.69 -12.89
N SER A 256 18.16 -17.81 -12.51
CA SER A 256 18.63 -17.43 -11.17
C SER A 256 19.43 -16.14 -11.27
N ALA A 257 19.03 -15.10 -10.53
CA ALA A 257 19.78 -13.87 -10.40
C ALA A 257 19.60 -13.27 -9.00
N GLY A 258 20.62 -12.57 -8.52
CA GLY A 258 20.59 -11.98 -7.18
C GLY A 258 21.58 -10.85 -7.03
N LEU A 259 21.22 -9.88 -6.19
CA LEU A 259 22.14 -8.84 -5.73
C LEU A 259 22.84 -9.36 -4.46
N LEU A 260 24.15 -9.55 -4.53
CA LEU A 260 24.95 -10.08 -3.43
C LEU A 260 25.81 -8.97 -2.84
N ARG A 261 25.84 -8.87 -1.51
CA ARG A 261 26.76 -7.99 -0.79
C ARG A 261 28.07 -8.71 -0.51
N THR A 262 29.18 -8.03 -0.76
CA THR A 262 30.54 -8.50 -0.52
C THR A 262 31.30 -7.52 0.39
N ALA A 263 32.51 -7.87 0.83
CA ALA A 263 33.36 -6.96 1.60
C ALA A 263 33.76 -5.70 0.81
N GLU A 264 33.71 -5.75 -0.52
CA GLU A 264 34.15 -4.71 -1.45
C GLU A 264 32.99 -3.87 -2.02
N GLY A 265 31.74 -4.19 -1.66
CA GLY A 265 30.54 -3.53 -2.15
C GLY A 265 29.40 -4.51 -2.41
N GLY A 266 28.76 -4.39 -3.57
CA GLY A 266 27.80 -5.38 -4.06
C GLY A 266 28.16 -5.85 -5.46
N LEU A 267 27.46 -6.88 -5.92
CA LEU A 267 27.52 -7.37 -7.29
C LEU A 267 26.18 -7.98 -7.68
N LEU A 268 25.92 -8.01 -8.98
CA LEU A 268 24.87 -8.85 -9.56
C LEU A 268 25.49 -10.20 -9.91
N ASP A 269 24.96 -11.28 -9.37
CA ASP A 269 25.29 -12.66 -9.73
C ASP A 269 24.12 -13.27 -10.50
N PHE A 270 24.39 -13.99 -11.57
CA PHE A 270 23.35 -14.66 -12.34
C PHE A 270 23.81 -15.98 -12.96
N SER A 271 22.85 -16.88 -13.13
CA SER A 271 22.96 -18.16 -13.82
C SER A 271 21.73 -18.36 -14.69
N VAL A 272 21.95 -18.45 -16.00
CA VAL A 272 20.90 -18.59 -17.01
C VAL A 272 21.12 -19.90 -17.76
N PRO A 273 20.19 -20.86 -17.70
CA PRO A 273 20.27 -22.08 -18.48
C PRO A 273 20.36 -21.82 -19.98
N SER A 274 21.11 -22.63 -20.71
CA SER A 274 21.36 -22.40 -22.13
C SER A 274 20.09 -22.41 -23.00
N SER A 275 19.04 -23.12 -22.59
CA SER A 275 17.78 -23.26 -23.33
C SER A 275 16.83 -22.07 -23.20
N ILE A 276 17.05 -21.16 -22.25
CA ILE A 276 16.16 -20.03 -21.99
C ILE A 276 16.89 -18.69 -22.01
N GLY A 277 16.12 -17.62 -22.16
CA GLY A 277 16.60 -16.24 -22.05
C GLY A 277 15.59 -15.42 -21.27
N GLY A 278 16.00 -14.25 -20.81
CA GLY A 278 15.18 -13.47 -19.90
C GLY A 278 15.85 -12.18 -19.44
N THR A 279 15.12 -11.46 -18.59
CA THR A 279 15.61 -10.25 -17.92
C THR A 279 16.26 -10.68 -16.62
N VAL A 280 17.57 -10.48 -16.52
CA VAL A 280 18.36 -10.82 -15.34
C VAL A 280 18.15 -9.81 -14.22
N VAL A 281 18.21 -8.52 -14.56
CA VAL A 281 17.97 -7.42 -13.63
C VAL A 281 17.41 -6.25 -14.40
N THR A 282 16.64 -5.39 -13.72
CA THR A 282 16.09 -4.18 -14.31
C THR A 282 16.15 -2.99 -13.35
N GLN A 283 16.16 -1.79 -13.93
CA GLN A 283 16.01 -0.53 -13.20
C GLN A 283 15.32 0.49 -14.10
N LEU A 284 14.16 0.99 -13.67
CA LEU A 284 13.39 2.06 -14.30
C LEU A 284 14.20 3.36 -14.25
N GLN A 285 14.35 4.04 -15.37
CA GLN A 285 15.06 5.30 -15.53
C GLN A 285 14.07 6.42 -15.89
N VAL A 286 14.44 7.66 -15.59
CA VAL A 286 13.71 8.88 -15.97
C VAL A 286 14.66 9.90 -16.62
N LEU A 287 15.54 9.40 -17.49
CA LEU A 287 16.57 10.20 -18.14
C LEU A 287 15.91 11.27 -19.01
N THR A 288 16.53 12.45 -19.07
CA THR A 288 16.11 13.51 -19.99
C THR A 288 16.58 13.18 -21.41
N PRO A 289 15.96 13.73 -22.46
CA PRO A 289 16.44 13.56 -23.83
C PRO A 289 17.92 13.95 -23.97
N GLY A 290 18.71 13.12 -24.65
CA GLY A 290 20.15 13.32 -24.75
C GLY A 290 20.94 12.06 -25.06
N ARG A 291 22.28 12.21 -25.15
CA ARG A 291 23.21 11.11 -25.36
C ARG A 291 23.76 10.63 -24.02
N TYR A 292 23.78 9.32 -23.84
CA TYR A 292 24.24 8.66 -22.63
C TYR A 292 25.28 7.60 -22.97
N ARG A 293 26.17 7.36 -22.02
CA ARG A 293 27.22 6.35 -22.08
C ARG A 293 26.99 5.36 -20.96
N LEU A 294 26.92 4.09 -21.34
CA LEU A 294 26.91 2.97 -20.41
C LEU A 294 28.35 2.49 -20.25
N GLU A 295 28.77 2.28 -19.02
CA GLU A 295 30.03 1.64 -18.66
C GLU A 295 29.77 0.55 -17.65
N GLY A 296 30.49 -0.56 -17.74
CA GLY A 296 30.44 -1.58 -16.72
C GLY A 296 31.63 -2.50 -16.76
N ARG A 297 31.63 -3.41 -15.78
CA ARG A 297 32.63 -4.47 -15.67
C ARG A 297 31.95 -5.77 -15.28
N SER A 298 32.19 -6.82 -16.05
CA SER A 298 31.83 -8.20 -15.73
C SER A 298 32.99 -8.93 -15.04
N SER A 299 32.65 -10.02 -14.34
CA SER A 299 33.61 -10.96 -13.76
C SER A 299 33.07 -12.37 -13.92
N GLY A 300 33.94 -13.34 -14.22
CA GLY A 300 33.58 -14.75 -14.33
C GLY A 300 32.57 -15.11 -15.43
N LEU A 301 32.16 -14.14 -16.27
CA LEU A 301 31.30 -14.38 -17.42
C LEU A 301 32.12 -15.02 -18.54
N GLU A 302 31.86 -16.28 -18.83
CA GLU A 302 32.46 -16.99 -19.96
C GLU A 302 31.36 -17.67 -20.77
N GLN A 303 31.30 -17.35 -22.06
CA GLN A 303 30.32 -17.95 -22.96
C GLN A 303 31.01 -18.43 -24.23
N SER A 304 30.76 -19.68 -24.57
CA SER A 304 31.33 -20.39 -25.73
C SER A 304 30.54 -20.17 -27.03
N GLY A 305 29.50 -19.33 -27.03
CA GLY A 305 28.62 -19.07 -28.18
C GLY A 305 28.47 -17.58 -28.54
N GLN A 306 27.89 -17.28 -29.72
CA GLN A 306 27.73 -15.92 -30.28
C GLN A 306 26.55 -15.11 -29.67
N SER A 307 26.05 -15.46 -28.49
CA SER A 307 24.87 -14.83 -27.89
C SER A 307 25.18 -14.21 -26.52
N PRO A 308 26.14 -13.26 -26.42
CA PRO A 308 26.48 -12.60 -25.16
C PRO A 308 25.24 -11.96 -24.53
N PRO A 309 25.13 -11.95 -23.18
CA PRO A 309 24.21 -11.07 -22.51
C PRO A 309 24.43 -9.63 -22.97
N PHE A 310 23.38 -8.81 -22.91
CA PHE A 310 23.48 -7.42 -23.31
C PHE A 310 22.62 -6.53 -22.43
N TRP A 311 23.08 -5.31 -22.22
CA TRP A 311 22.26 -4.26 -21.63
C TRP A 311 21.33 -3.69 -22.69
N LEU A 312 20.04 -3.70 -22.40
CA LEU A 312 18.98 -3.11 -23.20
C LEU A 312 18.51 -1.83 -22.51
N LEU A 313 18.44 -0.72 -23.26
CA LEU A 313 17.66 0.44 -22.87
C LEU A 313 16.45 0.50 -23.77
N ALA A 314 15.26 0.38 -23.18
CA ALA A 314 13.99 0.52 -23.89
C ALA A 314 13.19 1.66 -23.29
N CYS A 315 12.41 2.36 -24.09
CA CYS A 315 11.41 3.28 -23.57
C CYS A 315 10.26 2.51 -22.92
N GLN A 316 9.55 3.11 -21.97
CA GLN A 316 8.42 2.46 -21.29
C GLN A 316 7.29 2.06 -22.27
N ASP A 317 7.22 2.68 -23.45
CA ASP A 317 6.29 2.31 -24.54
C ASP A 317 6.74 1.10 -25.38
N GLY A 318 7.85 0.45 -25.01
CA GLY A 318 8.40 -0.74 -25.66
C GLY A 318 9.38 -0.46 -26.80
N ARG A 319 9.57 0.80 -27.21
CA ARG A 319 10.58 1.13 -28.23
C ARG A 319 11.99 0.90 -27.71
N GLU A 320 12.75 0.06 -28.40
CA GLU A 320 14.16 -0.15 -28.10
C GLU A 320 15.00 1.08 -28.48
N LEU A 321 15.84 1.55 -27.55
CA LEU A 321 16.75 2.69 -27.74
C LEU A 321 18.19 2.25 -28.03
N GLY A 322 18.51 0.98 -27.80
CA GLY A 322 19.77 0.35 -28.18
C GLY A 322 20.14 -0.83 -27.30
N ARG A 323 21.26 -1.48 -27.65
CA ARG A 323 21.84 -2.60 -26.92
C ARG A 323 23.35 -2.41 -26.75
N VAL A 324 23.89 -2.86 -25.62
CA VAL A 324 25.33 -2.90 -25.35
C VAL A 324 25.71 -4.32 -24.95
N PRO A 325 26.43 -5.07 -25.80
CA PRO A 325 26.84 -6.44 -25.48
C PRO A 325 27.83 -6.47 -24.32
N VAL A 326 27.73 -7.49 -23.48
CA VAL A 326 28.67 -7.79 -22.40
C VAL A 326 29.60 -8.91 -22.90
N PRO A 327 30.88 -8.62 -23.18
CA PRO A 327 31.82 -9.62 -23.66
C PRO A 327 32.21 -10.60 -22.54
N ASN A 328 32.85 -11.71 -22.92
CA ASN A 328 33.49 -12.62 -21.96
C ASN A 328 34.49 -11.83 -21.10
N SER A 329 34.57 -12.19 -19.81
CA SER A 329 35.37 -11.47 -18.81
C SER A 329 36.87 -11.56 -19.08
N SER A 330 37.31 -12.62 -19.78
CA SER A 330 38.66 -12.75 -20.31
C SER A 330 39.05 -11.65 -21.31
N LEU A 331 38.09 -11.00 -21.98
CA LEU A 331 38.34 -9.91 -22.92
C LEU A 331 38.39 -8.56 -22.19
N ALA A 332 39.47 -7.81 -22.40
CA ALA A 332 39.67 -6.47 -21.81
C ALA A 332 39.41 -6.40 -20.29
N GLY A 333 39.63 -7.50 -19.56
CA GLY A 333 39.36 -7.59 -18.12
C GLY A 333 37.88 -7.40 -17.75
N GLY A 334 36.96 -7.80 -18.64
CA GLY A 334 35.52 -7.70 -18.46
C GLY A 334 34.95 -6.29 -18.60
N VAL A 335 35.76 -5.32 -19.01
CA VAL A 335 35.31 -3.94 -19.20
C VAL A 335 34.50 -3.83 -20.49
N PHE A 336 33.33 -3.19 -20.40
CA PHE A 336 32.50 -2.89 -21.55
C PHE A 336 31.94 -1.48 -21.49
N ALA A 337 31.70 -0.91 -22.66
CA ALA A 337 31.08 0.39 -22.80
C ALA A 337 30.19 0.44 -24.05
N GLY A 338 29.20 1.32 -24.01
CA GLY A 338 28.32 1.57 -25.13
C GLY A 338 27.58 2.88 -25.00
N ARG A 339 26.75 3.20 -25.99
CA ARG A 339 26.06 4.49 -26.07
C ARG A 339 24.57 4.27 -26.30
N PHE A 340 23.77 5.12 -25.69
CA PHE A 340 22.34 5.21 -25.93
C PHE A 340 21.97 6.65 -26.29
N THR A 341 20.91 6.80 -27.09
CA THR A 341 20.29 8.09 -27.33
C THR A 341 18.86 8.04 -26.85
N VAL A 342 18.52 8.90 -25.88
CA VAL A 342 17.15 9.05 -25.39
C VAL A 342 16.46 10.11 -26.23
N PRO A 343 15.43 9.77 -27.03
CA PRO A 343 14.74 10.72 -27.89
C PRO A 343 13.81 11.63 -27.07
N GLN A 344 13.35 12.71 -27.71
CA GLN A 344 12.17 13.42 -27.24
C GLN A 344 10.96 12.46 -27.23
N GLY A 345 10.03 12.64 -26.28
CA GLY A 345 8.86 11.75 -26.16
C GLY A 345 9.16 10.38 -25.57
N CYS A 346 10.24 10.25 -24.79
CA CYS A 346 10.50 9.08 -23.96
C CYS A 346 10.77 9.53 -22.50
N PRO A 347 9.73 9.74 -21.67
CA PRO A 347 9.89 10.31 -20.33
C PRO A 347 10.48 9.34 -19.31
N ALA A 348 10.34 8.03 -19.56
CA ALA A 348 10.88 6.96 -18.73
C ALA A 348 11.39 5.81 -19.60
N GLN A 349 12.45 5.16 -19.13
CA GLN A 349 13.13 4.07 -19.82
C GLN A 349 13.31 2.90 -18.87
N ILE A 350 13.49 1.70 -19.38
CA ILE A 350 13.81 0.52 -18.60
C ILE A 350 15.21 0.09 -19.04
N LEU A 351 16.14 0.11 -18.09
CA LEU A 351 17.49 -0.43 -18.28
C LEU A 351 17.50 -1.85 -17.75
N SER A 352 17.76 -2.82 -18.62
CA SER A 352 17.71 -4.24 -18.29
C SER A 352 18.95 -4.97 -18.76
N LEU A 353 19.45 -5.91 -17.95
CA LEU A 353 20.39 -6.92 -18.43
C LEU A 353 19.59 -8.08 -19.01
N MET A 354 19.81 -8.36 -20.29
CA MET A 354 19.13 -9.43 -21.02
C MET A 354 20.10 -10.58 -21.25
N ALA A 355 19.68 -11.78 -20.89
CA ALA A 355 20.32 -13.03 -21.31
C ALA A 355 19.56 -13.64 -22.48
N ARG A 356 20.29 -14.29 -23.39
CA ARG A 356 19.70 -14.95 -24.56
C ARG A 356 19.88 -16.46 -24.45
N PRO A 357 18.95 -17.25 -25.04
CA PRO A 357 19.20 -18.66 -25.26
C PRO A 357 20.46 -18.84 -26.10
N THR A 358 21.17 -19.92 -25.83
CA THR A 358 22.45 -20.26 -26.45
C THR A 358 22.41 -21.71 -26.87
N THR A 359 23.11 -22.04 -27.96
CA THR A 359 23.28 -23.44 -28.38
C THR A 359 24.40 -24.14 -27.59
N SER A 360 24.92 -23.53 -26.53
CA SER A 360 25.94 -24.14 -25.67
C SER A 360 25.33 -25.23 -24.79
N LEU A 361 26.15 -26.22 -24.46
CA LEU A 361 25.80 -27.27 -23.49
C LEU A 361 25.94 -26.81 -22.04
N THR A 362 26.54 -25.63 -21.81
CA THR A 362 26.75 -25.06 -20.48
C THR A 362 25.88 -23.85 -20.24
N ASP A 363 25.38 -23.73 -19.01
CA ASP A 363 24.68 -22.54 -18.53
C ASP A 363 25.58 -21.31 -18.65
N THR A 364 24.97 -20.15 -18.87
CA THR A 364 25.66 -18.87 -18.84
C THR A 364 25.63 -18.34 -17.43
N THR A 365 26.76 -18.42 -16.74
CA THR A 365 26.97 -17.84 -15.42
C THR A 365 27.87 -16.62 -15.53
N GLY A 366 27.66 -15.64 -14.66
CA GLY A 366 28.53 -14.48 -14.63
C GLY A 366 28.12 -13.46 -13.58
N GLN A 367 29.02 -12.52 -13.34
CA GLN A 367 28.81 -11.43 -12.40
C GLN A 367 28.95 -10.09 -13.10
N ILE A 368 28.15 -9.11 -12.70
CA ILE A 368 28.38 -7.70 -13.00
C ILE A 368 28.77 -7.01 -11.69
N VAL A 369 30.02 -6.57 -11.62
CA VAL A 369 30.59 -5.93 -10.41
C VAL A 369 30.38 -4.42 -10.42
N ARG A 370 30.17 -3.83 -11.60
CA ARG A 370 29.87 -2.40 -11.74
C ARG A 370 29.07 -2.12 -13.02
N LEU A 371 28.09 -1.22 -12.92
CA LEU A 371 27.38 -0.67 -14.06
C LEU A 371 27.00 0.78 -13.81
N GLN A 372 27.24 1.66 -14.78
CA GLN A 372 26.82 3.04 -14.69
C GLN A 372 26.37 3.57 -16.06
N LEU A 373 25.19 4.16 -16.08
CA LEU A 373 24.67 4.93 -17.20
C LEU A 373 24.75 6.41 -16.84
N VAL A 374 25.50 7.20 -17.61
CA VAL A 374 25.77 8.63 -17.35
C VAL A 374 25.65 9.45 -18.63
N PRO A 375 25.47 10.79 -18.56
CA PRO A 375 25.49 11.63 -19.74
C PRO A 375 26.82 11.49 -20.50
N ALA A 376 26.76 11.39 -21.82
CA ALA A 376 27.95 11.43 -22.65
C ALA A 376 28.53 12.86 -22.65
N ARG A 377 29.84 13.01 -22.51
CA ARG A 377 30.49 14.33 -22.62
C ARG A 377 30.38 14.82 -24.07
N GLN A 378 30.18 16.12 -24.27
CA GLN A 378 30.21 16.71 -25.61
C GLN A 378 31.65 16.57 -26.15
N GLY A 379 31.83 15.75 -27.20
CA GLY A 379 33.12 15.54 -27.86
C GLY A 379 33.60 14.08 -27.96
N GLU A 380 32.89 13.11 -27.35
CA GLU A 380 33.19 11.66 -27.46
C GLU A 380 32.26 10.91 -28.42
#